data_AF-A0A940FRR3-F1
#
_entry.id   AF-A0A940FRR3-F1
#
_cell.length_a   1.000
_cell.length_b   1.000
_cell.length_c   1.000
_cell.angle_alpha   90.00
_cell.angle_beta   90.00
_cell.angle_gamma   90.00
#
_symmetry.space_group_name_H-M   'P 1'
#
loop_
_entity.id
_entity.type
_entity.pdbx_description
1 polymer ?
#
loop_
_entity_poly.entity_id
_entity_poly.type
_entity_poly.pdbx_seq_one_letter_code
_entity_poly.pdbx_strand_id
1 'polypeptide(L)'
;MDRHTYRAGLIGNCAYLAHVNLDTNITWLCWPRFDSSFVFGGLLDKEKGGEFSILPAGDYTSKQYYKENTNILCTELTCGEGRYRITDFAPRFHQFDRFFKPLMVIRKIEPLEGMPRIKVTCKPMYEYAEIELQESRASNHIDYRGADDSIRLTTNIPISYILEGHHFILNEPRYLLLTYGAPLEAPLESTAETFLRETISYWRTWIKHSSIVRFYQPYVIRAALTLKIHQYEDTGAIIAASTTSLPEYDGSGRNWDYRYCWLRDTFYVITSLSHIGHFEEMERYFHYVTDICFSEESRYQPLYGITGEKQLTEHILPDLSGYMGNKPVRIGNQAYEHIQNDIYGQVLISLLPLYTDHRFVFKERKDSGKWIDTV
;
A
#
# COMPACT_ATOMS: atom_id res chain seq x y z
N MET A 1 -16.50 20.81 15.59
CA MET A 1 -15.22 20.11 15.42
C MET A 1 -14.97 20.03 13.93
N ASP A 2 -13.88 20.62 13.46
CA ASP A 2 -13.48 20.47 12.07
C ASP A 2 -13.11 19.01 11.81
N ARG A 3 -13.51 18.49 10.65
CA ARG A 3 -13.22 17.10 10.26
C ARG A 3 -11.71 16.94 10.10
N HIS A 4 -11.09 16.14 10.95
CA HIS A 4 -9.69 15.76 10.80
C HIS A 4 -9.50 14.91 9.53
N THR A 5 -8.47 15.21 8.74
CA THR A 5 -8.08 14.41 7.58
C THR A 5 -6.56 14.31 7.54
N TYR A 6 -6.05 13.14 7.19
CA TYR A 6 -4.60 12.89 7.11
C TYR A 6 -3.91 13.61 5.94
N ARG A 7 -4.70 14.22 5.02
CA ARG A 7 -4.22 14.94 3.83
C ARG A 7 -3.23 14.15 2.97
N ALA A 8 -3.43 12.84 2.85
CA ALA A 8 -2.61 11.94 2.04
C ALA A 8 -3.45 11.17 1.01
N GLY A 9 -2.82 10.83 -0.11
CA GLY A 9 -3.31 9.89 -1.11
C GLY A 9 -2.66 8.52 -0.94
N LEU A 10 -3.35 7.47 -1.39
CA LEU A 10 -2.96 6.07 -1.24
C LEU A 10 -2.61 5.48 -2.60
N ILE A 11 -1.43 4.86 -2.69
CA ILE A 11 -1.02 4.03 -3.83
C ILE A 11 -0.76 2.60 -3.37
N GLY A 12 -0.82 1.64 -4.29
CA GLY A 12 -0.52 0.23 -3.97
C GLY A 12 -0.77 -0.70 -5.14
N ASN A 13 -0.23 -1.91 -5.07
CA ASN A 13 -0.31 -2.92 -6.14
C ASN A 13 -0.77 -4.31 -5.66
N CYS A 14 -1.37 -4.39 -4.47
CA CYS A 14 -1.79 -5.63 -3.80
C CYS A 14 -0.62 -6.51 -3.29
N ALA A 15 0.62 -6.02 -3.34
CA ALA A 15 1.76 -6.58 -2.60
C ALA A 15 2.19 -5.65 -1.45
N TYR A 16 2.14 -4.34 -1.71
CA TYR A 16 2.35 -3.30 -0.71
C TYR A 16 1.46 -2.07 -1.00
N LEU A 17 1.44 -1.13 -0.07
CA LEU A 17 0.75 0.16 -0.20
C LEU A 17 1.53 1.29 0.48
N ALA A 18 1.26 2.52 0.06
CA ALA A 18 1.95 3.71 0.57
C ALA A 18 1.02 4.93 0.65
N HIS A 19 1.22 5.76 1.67
CA HIS A 19 0.54 7.05 1.82
C HIS A 19 1.46 8.20 1.42
N VAL A 20 1.04 8.97 0.43
CA VAL A 20 1.75 10.14 -0.10
C VAL A 20 1.03 11.42 0.31
N ASN A 21 1.70 12.23 1.12
CA ASN A 21 1.16 13.48 1.65
C ASN A 21 1.19 14.61 0.60
N LEU A 22 0.46 15.69 0.85
CA LEU A 22 0.39 16.86 -0.03
C LEU A 22 1.73 17.59 -0.20
N ASP A 23 2.62 17.47 0.78
CA ASP A 23 4.02 17.93 0.73
C ASP A 23 4.92 16.96 -0.05
N THR A 24 4.33 16.00 -0.78
CA THR A 24 5.01 14.98 -1.58
C THR A 24 5.76 13.92 -0.78
N ASN A 25 5.78 13.99 0.55
CA ASN A 25 6.45 12.98 1.35
C ASN A 25 5.69 11.64 1.27
N ILE A 26 6.40 10.52 1.09
CA ILE A 26 5.83 9.20 1.37
C ILE A 26 5.86 9.03 2.90
N THR A 27 4.73 9.33 3.54
CA THR A 27 4.58 9.34 5.01
C THR A 27 4.33 7.97 5.61
N TRP A 28 3.96 6.99 4.79
CA TRP A 28 3.78 5.60 5.19
C TRP A 28 4.13 4.67 4.04
N LEU A 29 4.99 3.69 4.29
CA LEU A 29 5.29 2.57 3.39
C LEU A 29 5.89 1.45 4.24
N CYS A 30 5.31 0.26 4.18
CA CYS A 30 5.89 -0.94 4.79
C CYS A 30 6.40 -1.88 3.70
N TRP A 31 7.57 -2.46 3.91
CA TRP A 31 8.14 -3.48 3.01
C TRP A 31 8.82 -4.59 3.81
N PRO A 32 8.81 -5.83 3.28
CA PRO A 32 8.27 -6.21 1.97
C PRO A 32 6.73 -6.40 1.93
N ARG A 33 6.05 -6.49 3.08
CA ARG A 33 4.61 -6.72 3.15
C ARG A 33 3.89 -5.62 3.95
N PHE A 34 2.55 -5.70 4.00
CA PHE A 34 1.73 -4.73 4.75
C PHE A 34 2.04 -4.71 6.25
N ASP A 35 2.31 -5.87 6.83
CA ASP A 35 2.56 -6.09 8.25
C ASP A 35 4.05 -6.00 8.65
N SER A 36 4.94 -5.75 7.69
CA SER A 36 6.37 -5.54 7.93
C SER A 36 6.64 -4.19 8.62
N SER A 37 7.88 -3.99 9.07
CA SER A 37 8.35 -2.68 9.50
C SER A 37 8.11 -1.62 8.41
N PHE A 38 7.89 -0.38 8.85
CA PHE A 38 7.90 0.73 7.90
C PHE A 38 9.31 0.97 7.36
N VAL A 39 9.37 1.32 6.07
CA VAL A 39 10.50 1.98 5.42
C VAL A 39 10.36 3.50 5.52
N PHE A 40 9.12 3.98 5.44
CA PHE A 40 8.75 5.35 5.77
C PHE A 40 7.57 5.32 6.75
N GLY A 41 7.73 5.93 7.91
CA GLY A 41 6.79 5.94 9.04
C GLY A 41 6.48 7.35 9.56
N GLY A 42 6.62 8.38 8.70
CA GLY A 42 6.38 9.78 9.03
C GLY A 42 5.00 10.11 9.64
N LEU A 43 4.01 9.24 9.46
CA LEU A 43 2.73 9.34 10.19
C LEU A 43 2.91 9.13 11.70
N LEU A 44 3.75 8.19 12.13
CA LEU A 44 3.97 7.90 13.54
C LEU A 44 5.03 8.80 14.16
N ASP A 45 6.05 9.17 13.40
CA ASP A 45 7.10 10.07 13.87
C ASP A 45 7.71 10.83 12.70
N LYS A 46 7.59 12.16 12.69
CA LYS A 46 8.09 12.99 11.58
C LYS A 46 9.61 13.06 11.52
N GLU A 47 10.29 12.92 12.66
CA GLU A 47 11.75 13.05 12.74
C GLU A 47 12.42 11.70 12.51
N LYS A 48 11.87 10.63 13.10
CA LYS A 48 12.44 9.28 13.02
C LYS A 48 11.90 8.46 11.85
N GLY A 49 10.72 8.77 11.33
CA GLY A 49 10.02 7.96 10.34
C GLY A 49 10.62 7.96 8.93
N GLY A 50 11.79 8.58 8.71
CA GLY A 50 12.36 8.74 7.38
C GLY A 50 11.60 9.73 6.50
N GLU A 51 12.14 9.98 5.32
CA GLU A 51 11.61 11.00 4.40
C GLU A 51 11.80 10.57 2.94
N PHE A 52 10.76 10.68 2.13
CA PHE A 52 10.88 10.64 0.68
C PHE A 52 10.08 11.78 0.05
N SER A 53 10.69 12.97 -0.07
CA SER A 53 10.03 14.21 -0.50
C SER A 53 10.68 14.80 -1.75
N ILE A 54 9.90 15.59 -2.50
CA ILE A 54 10.26 16.28 -3.74
C ILE A 54 9.67 17.70 -3.67
N LEU A 55 10.43 18.63 -3.10
CA LEU A 55 9.94 19.97 -2.74
C LEU A 55 10.64 21.07 -3.55
N PRO A 56 9.94 22.17 -3.88
CA PRO A 56 10.57 23.33 -4.50
C PRO A 56 11.35 24.16 -3.47
N ALA A 57 12.20 25.06 -3.96
CA ALA A 57 12.77 26.11 -3.12
C ALA A 57 11.69 27.13 -2.69
N GLY A 58 11.62 27.43 -1.40
CA GLY A 58 10.73 28.46 -0.85
C GLY A 58 9.27 28.04 -0.70
N ASP A 59 8.38 29.03 -0.65
CA ASP A 59 6.94 28.81 -0.45
C ASP A 59 6.28 28.18 -1.67
N TYR A 60 5.31 27.30 -1.41
CA TYR A 60 4.57 26.61 -2.45
C TYR A 60 3.12 26.31 -2.05
N THR A 61 2.32 25.99 -3.07
CA THR A 61 0.99 25.40 -2.89
C THR A 61 0.94 24.05 -3.60
N SER A 62 0.15 23.12 -3.07
CA SER A 62 0.05 21.75 -3.58
C SER A 62 -1.40 21.37 -3.86
N LYS A 63 -1.65 20.68 -4.97
CA LYS A 63 -2.93 20.06 -5.29
C LYS A 63 -2.72 18.60 -5.66
N GLN A 64 -3.48 17.70 -5.03
CA GLN A 64 -3.38 16.27 -5.27
C GLN A 64 -4.69 15.70 -5.81
N TYR A 65 -4.59 14.77 -6.76
CA TYR A 65 -5.71 14.09 -7.38
C TYR A 65 -5.28 12.74 -7.95
N TYR A 66 -6.22 11.79 -8.03
CA TYR A 66 -5.95 10.53 -8.74
C TYR A 66 -6.11 10.72 -10.24
N LYS A 67 -5.26 10.06 -11.02
CA LYS A 67 -5.52 9.88 -12.44
C LYS A 67 -6.80 9.07 -12.60
N GLU A 68 -7.69 9.55 -13.48
CA GLU A 68 -9.05 9.05 -13.60
C GLU A 68 -9.14 7.52 -13.66
N ASN A 69 -9.93 6.95 -12.74
CA ASN A 69 -10.21 5.52 -12.60
C ASN A 69 -8.95 4.67 -12.39
N THR A 70 -7.99 5.14 -11.59
CA THR A 70 -6.75 4.42 -11.25
C THR A 70 -6.33 4.59 -9.78
N ASN A 71 -5.38 3.77 -9.34
CA ASN A 71 -4.60 3.97 -8.09
C ASN A 71 -3.29 4.73 -8.33
N ILE A 72 -3.27 5.63 -9.32
CA ILE A 72 -2.12 6.47 -9.65
C ILE A 72 -2.40 7.88 -9.17
N LEU A 73 -1.48 8.42 -8.38
CA LEU A 73 -1.66 9.69 -7.69
C LEU A 73 -0.82 10.78 -8.38
N CYS A 74 -1.44 11.93 -8.63
CA CYS A 74 -0.77 13.10 -9.15
C CYS A 74 -0.75 14.19 -8.08
N THR A 75 0.43 14.73 -7.78
CA THR A 75 0.60 15.90 -6.91
C THR A 75 1.24 17.02 -7.72
N GLU A 76 0.52 18.13 -7.89
CA GLU A 76 1.01 19.34 -8.56
C GLU A 76 1.46 20.37 -7.53
N LEU A 77 2.67 20.91 -7.69
CA LEU A 77 3.23 21.95 -6.85
C LEU A 77 3.46 23.21 -7.66
N THR A 78 2.97 24.34 -7.14
CA THR A 78 3.17 25.68 -7.70
C THR A 78 4.02 26.50 -6.74
N CYS A 79 5.12 27.05 -7.23
CA CYS A 79 6.05 27.90 -6.50
C CYS A 79 6.36 29.17 -7.33
N GLY A 80 7.16 30.09 -6.78
CA GLY A 80 7.50 31.35 -7.45
C GLY A 80 8.25 31.19 -8.79
N GLU A 81 8.96 30.07 -8.98
CA GLU A 81 9.79 29.81 -10.17
C GLU A 81 9.07 28.96 -11.24
N GLY A 82 7.88 28.44 -10.94
CA GLY A 82 7.12 27.60 -11.86
C GLY A 82 6.24 26.56 -11.18
N ARG A 83 5.80 25.58 -11.97
CA ARG A 83 4.91 24.51 -11.54
C ARG A 83 5.39 23.18 -12.10
N TYR A 84 5.27 22.13 -11.31
CA TYR A 84 5.60 20.77 -11.72
C TYR A 84 4.60 19.76 -11.14
N ARG A 85 4.60 18.55 -11.70
CA ARG A 85 3.75 17.45 -11.29
C ARG A 85 4.59 16.24 -10.93
N ILE A 86 4.21 15.56 -9.87
CA ILE A 86 4.72 14.25 -9.50
C ILE A 86 3.60 13.24 -9.74
N THR A 87 3.89 12.18 -10.51
CA THR A 87 3.01 11.02 -10.68
C THR A 87 3.58 9.85 -9.89
N ASP A 88 2.92 9.50 -8.81
CA ASP A 88 3.28 8.41 -7.90
C ASP A 88 2.43 7.16 -8.18
N PHE A 89 3.07 6.00 -8.34
CA PHE A 89 2.36 4.75 -8.51
C PHE A 89 3.17 3.52 -8.12
N ALA A 90 2.43 2.45 -7.80
CA ALA A 90 2.94 1.10 -7.63
C ALA A 90 2.62 0.30 -8.91
N PRO A 91 3.63 -0.23 -9.64
CA PRO A 91 3.37 -0.98 -10.88
C PRO A 91 2.48 -2.19 -10.65
N ARG A 92 1.45 -2.32 -11.50
CA ARG A 92 0.54 -3.48 -11.51
C ARG A 92 -0.04 -3.70 -12.89
N PHE A 93 0.26 -4.84 -13.52
CA PHE A 93 -0.30 -5.23 -14.81
C PHE A 93 -0.04 -6.73 -15.09
N HIS A 94 -0.56 -7.25 -16.19
CA HIS A 94 -0.22 -8.61 -16.63
C HIS A 94 1.07 -8.62 -17.43
N GLN A 95 1.99 -9.51 -17.07
CA GLN A 95 3.22 -9.77 -17.80
C GLN A 95 3.46 -11.27 -17.84
N PHE A 96 3.68 -11.83 -19.04
CA PHE A 96 3.91 -13.27 -19.23
C PHE A 96 2.85 -14.14 -18.53
N ASP A 97 1.57 -13.80 -18.73
CA ASP A 97 0.39 -14.48 -18.16
C ASP A 97 0.30 -14.48 -16.62
N ARG A 98 1.04 -13.59 -15.96
CA ARG A 98 1.05 -13.44 -14.50
C ARG A 98 0.83 -12.00 -14.10
N PHE A 99 0.33 -11.78 -12.88
CA PHE A 99 0.32 -10.44 -12.29
C PHE A 99 1.76 -10.02 -11.98
N PHE A 100 2.21 -8.96 -12.64
CA PHE A 100 3.45 -8.27 -12.34
C PHE A 100 3.16 -7.14 -11.34
N LYS A 101 3.68 -7.29 -10.11
CA LYS A 101 3.45 -6.39 -8.96
C LYS A 101 4.71 -6.28 -8.09
N PRO A 102 5.83 -5.76 -8.64
CA PRO A 102 7.09 -5.69 -7.93
C PRO A 102 6.99 -4.82 -6.66
N LEU A 103 7.90 -5.05 -5.71
CA LEU A 103 8.14 -4.14 -4.58
C LEU A 103 8.92 -2.92 -5.09
N MET A 104 8.21 -2.05 -5.81
CA MET A 104 8.77 -0.90 -6.51
C MET A 104 7.82 0.29 -6.44
N VAL A 105 8.27 1.42 -5.92
CA VAL A 105 7.59 2.71 -6.01
C VAL A 105 8.20 3.51 -7.16
N ILE A 106 7.35 4.01 -8.06
CA ILE A 106 7.78 4.87 -9.17
C ILE A 106 7.24 6.27 -8.95
N ARG A 107 8.13 7.26 -9.03
CA ARG A 107 7.79 8.68 -9.00
C ARG A 107 8.32 9.35 -10.27
N LYS A 108 7.42 9.85 -11.10
CA LYS A 108 7.75 10.65 -12.31
C LYS A 108 7.53 12.12 -12.01
N ILE A 109 8.56 12.95 -12.19
CA ILE A 109 8.53 14.39 -11.96
C ILE A 109 8.55 15.09 -13.31
N GLU A 110 7.54 15.91 -13.61
CA GLU A 110 7.38 16.59 -14.90
C GLU A 110 7.27 18.11 -14.69
N PRO A 111 8.11 18.94 -15.34
CA PRO A 111 7.88 20.38 -15.36
C PRO A 111 6.61 20.68 -16.17
N LEU A 112 5.77 21.57 -15.65
CA LEU A 112 4.55 22.02 -16.33
C LEU A 112 4.68 23.46 -16.83
N GLU A 113 5.37 24.30 -16.06
CA GLU A 113 5.51 25.73 -16.33
C GLU A 113 6.76 26.28 -15.64
N GLY A 114 7.46 27.21 -16.28
CA GLY A 114 8.67 27.82 -15.73
C GLY A 114 9.84 26.84 -15.62
N MET A 115 10.75 27.14 -14.69
CA MET A 115 11.96 26.35 -14.42
C MET A 115 12.13 26.17 -12.92
N PRO A 116 11.21 25.45 -12.24
CA PRO A 116 11.23 25.33 -10.80
C PRO A 116 12.50 24.62 -10.33
N ARG A 117 13.14 25.15 -9.30
CA ARG A 117 14.24 24.47 -8.61
C ARG A 117 13.70 23.57 -7.51
N ILE A 118 14.02 22.28 -7.60
CA ILE A 118 13.51 21.25 -6.70
C ILE A 118 14.65 20.55 -5.96
N LYS A 119 14.35 20.04 -4.77
CA LYS A 119 15.20 19.16 -3.97
C LYS A 119 14.49 17.83 -3.79
N VAL A 120 15.23 16.73 -3.97
CA VAL A 120 14.75 15.37 -3.68
C VAL A 120 15.47 14.87 -2.45
N THR A 121 14.72 14.33 -1.49
CA THR A 121 15.25 13.68 -0.29
C THR A 121 14.69 12.27 -0.23
N CYS A 122 15.54 11.28 0.05
CA CYS A 122 15.15 9.88 0.25
C CYS A 122 16.00 9.32 1.39
N LYS A 123 15.37 9.06 2.53
CA LYS A 123 15.98 8.57 3.77
C LYS A 123 15.11 7.45 4.32
N PRO A 124 15.24 6.24 3.75
CA PRO A 124 14.50 5.07 4.23
C PRO A 124 15.05 4.61 5.58
N MET A 125 14.14 4.15 6.44
CA MET A 125 14.46 3.58 7.75
C MET A 125 14.12 2.09 7.78
N TYR A 126 14.54 1.38 8.83
CA TYR A 126 14.18 -0.02 9.04
C TYR A 126 13.95 -0.31 10.53
N GLU A 127 13.31 -1.45 10.83
CA GLU A 127 12.89 -1.85 12.18
C GLU A 127 12.25 -0.70 12.99
N TYR A 128 11.18 -0.11 12.45
CA TYR A 128 10.43 0.99 13.06
C TYR A 128 11.29 2.17 13.51
N ALA A 129 12.30 2.51 12.70
CA ALA A 129 13.30 3.56 12.91
C ALA A 129 14.38 3.25 13.96
N GLU A 130 14.55 1.99 14.35
CA GLU A 130 15.70 1.55 15.14
C GLU A 130 16.97 1.42 14.30
N ILE A 131 16.83 1.16 13.00
CA ILE A 131 17.95 1.00 12.07
C ILE A 131 17.94 2.12 11.02
N GLU A 132 19.00 2.94 11.04
CA GLU A 132 19.33 3.85 9.95
C GLU A 132 20.11 3.08 8.88
N LEU A 133 19.64 3.15 7.63
CA LEU A 133 20.25 2.39 6.54
C LEU A 133 21.51 3.08 6.03
N GLN A 134 22.57 2.31 5.83
CA GLN A 134 23.82 2.81 5.29
C GLN A 134 23.67 3.14 3.80
N GLU A 135 23.87 4.41 3.46
CA GLU A 135 23.84 4.91 2.08
C GLU A 135 25.16 4.61 1.35
N SER A 136 25.06 4.11 0.13
CA SER A 136 26.19 3.90 -0.77
C SER A 136 25.89 4.44 -2.16
N ARG A 137 26.74 5.36 -2.62
CA ARG A 137 26.68 5.93 -3.97
C ARG A 137 27.15 4.92 -5.01
N ALA A 138 26.36 4.75 -6.07
CA ALA A 138 26.77 4.10 -7.32
C ALA A 138 26.77 5.10 -8.49
N SER A 139 26.90 4.59 -9.72
CA SER A 139 26.96 5.42 -10.94
C SER A 139 25.62 6.07 -11.28
N ASN A 140 24.51 5.36 -11.08
CA ASN A 140 23.16 5.76 -11.46
C ASN A 140 22.09 5.44 -10.39
N HIS A 141 22.52 5.06 -9.19
CA HIS A 141 21.64 4.72 -8.08
C HIS A 141 22.28 4.99 -6.72
N ILE A 142 21.46 4.95 -5.68
CA ILE A 142 21.85 4.90 -4.27
C ILE A 142 21.37 3.56 -3.72
N ASP A 143 22.29 2.80 -3.12
CA ASP A 143 21.95 1.60 -2.34
C ASP A 143 21.82 1.99 -0.86
N TYR A 144 20.78 1.52 -0.20
CA TYR A 144 20.56 1.62 1.24
C TYR A 144 20.65 0.21 1.84
N ARG A 145 21.65 -0.01 2.70
CA ARG A 145 21.99 -1.33 3.27
C ARG A 145 21.68 -1.37 4.77
N GLY A 146 21.32 -2.54 5.29
CA GLY A 146 21.02 -2.75 6.71
C GLY A 146 19.61 -3.30 6.98
N ALA A 147 18.78 -3.41 5.95
CA ALA A 147 17.53 -4.17 5.98
C ALA A 147 17.76 -5.64 5.60
N ASP A 148 16.73 -6.48 5.75
CA ASP A 148 16.76 -7.90 5.33
C ASP A 148 17.12 -8.09 3.85
N ASP A 149 16.75 -7.12 3.01
CA ASP A 149 17.11 -7.08 1.60
C ASP A 149 17.50 -5.66 1.17
N SER A 150 18.15 -5.53 0.01
CA SER A 150 18.65 -4.24 -0.47
C SER A 150 17.50 -3.31 -0.86
N ILE A 151 17.57 -2.07 -0.39
CA ILE A 151 16.71 -0.99 -0.89
C ILE A 151 17.55 -0.14 -1.84
N ARG A 152 17.06 0.07 -3.06
CA ARG A 152 17.78 0.82 -4.09
C ARG A 152 16.93 1.92 -4.69
N LEU A 153 17.50 3.12 -4.79
CA LEU A 153 16.91 4.24 -5.54
C LEU A 153 17.66 4.45 -6.86
N THR A 154 17.04 4.07 -7.97
CA THR A 154 17.57 4.32 -9.33
C THR A 154 16.95 5.58 -9.92
N THR A 155 17.78 6.47 -10.50
CA THR A 155 17.32 7.78 -10.98
C THR A 155 18.19 8.36 -12.10
N ASN A 156 17.61 9.27 -12.90
CA ASN A 156 18.33 10.13 -13.85
C ASN A 156 18.66 11.51 -13.24
N ILE A 157 18.45 11.70 -11.94
CA ILE A 157 18.93 12.86 -11.17
C ILE A 157 20.40 12.62 -10.79
N PRO A 158 21.28 13.64 -10.84
CA PRO A 158 22.64 13.50 -10.33
C PRO A 158 22.65 13.01 -8.88
N ILE A 159 23.30 11.87 -8.62
CA ILE A 159 23.29 11.22 -7.29
C ILE A 159 23.81 12.14 -6.18
N SER A 160 24.85 12.94 -6.48
CA SER A 160 25.36 13.95 -5.55
C SER A 160 24.28 14.96 -5.12
N TYR A 161 23.35 15.34 -5.99
CA TYR A 161 22.31 16.31 -5.62
C TYR A 161 21.33 15.74 -4.60
N ILE A 162 21.07 14.43 -4.62
CA ILE A 162 20.21 13.77 -3.64
C ILE A 162 20.95 13.62 -2.31
N LEU A 163 22.18 13.07 -2.33
CA LEU A 163 22.98 12.82 -1.13
C LEU A 163 23.37 14.12 -0.40
N GLU A 164 23.69 15.18 -1.14
CA GLU A 164 24.10 16.48 -0.58
C GLU A 164 22.90 17.42 -0.34
N GLY A 165 21.68 17.00 -0.70
CA GLY A 165 20.46 17.78 -0.48
C GLY A 165 20.39 19.08 -1.29
N HIS A 166 20.93 19.08 -2.50
CA HIS A 166 20.99 20.26 -3.36
C HIS A 166 19.72 20.47 -4.18
N HIS A 167 19.36 21.74 -4.37
CA HIS A 167 18.31 22.12 -5.31
C HIS A 167 18.87 22.18 -6.74
N PHE A 168 18.13 21.63 -7.70
CA PHE A 168 18.48 21.66 -9.11
C PHE A 168 17.28 22.10 -9.96
N ILE A 169 17.56 22.63 -11.15
CA ILE A 169 16.51 23.07 -12.08
C ILE A 169 15.82 21.85 -12.69
N LEU A 170 14.49 21.79 -12.59
CA LEU A 170 13.68 20.81 -13.31
C LEU A 170 13.34 21.34 -14.72
N ASN A 171 14.14 20.96 -15.70
CA ASN A 171 13.97 21.35 -17.11
C ASN A 171 13.47 20.20 -18.01
N GLU A 172 13.53 18.96 -17.53
CA GLU A 172 13.10 17.76 -18.23
C GLU A 172 12.52 16.74 -17.22
N PRO A 173 11.77 15.73 -17.68
CA PRO A 173 11.24 14.71 -16.79
C PRO A 173 12.33 13.99 -15.98
N ARG A 174 12.10 13.82 -14.68
CA ARG A 174 12.96 13.04 -13.79
C ARG A 174 12.21 11.82 -13.26
N TYR A 175 12.94 10.72 -13.07
CA TYR A 175 12.37 9.45 -12.62
C TYR A 175 13.09 8.97 -11.37
N LEU A 176 12.32 8.50 -10.40
CA LEU A 176 12.80 7.91 -9.15
C LEU A 176 12.13 6.55 -9.00
N LEU A 177 12.91 5.48 -9.08
CA LEU A 177 12.45 4.11 -8.88
C LEU A 177 13.09 3.58 -7.59
N LEU A 178 12.29 3.45 -6.54
CA LEU A 178 12.70 2.84 -5.28
C LEU A 178 12.28 1.38 -5.29
N THR A 179 13.22 0.44 -5.15
CA THR A 179 12.98 -1.01 -5.15
C THR A 179 13.41 -1.65 -3.84
N TYR A 180 12.70 -2.70 -3.43
CA TYR A 180 13.10 -3.60 -2.34
C TYR A 180 13.45 -4.97 -2.93
N GLY A 181 14.65 -5.46 -2.61
CA GLY A 181 15.19 -6.73 -3.10
C GLY A 181 15.74 -6.63 -4.52
N ALA A 182 15.05 -7.24 -5.49
CA ALA A 182 15.54 -7.28 -6.86
C ALA A 182 15.62 -5.86 -7.47
N PRO A 183 16.82 -5.43 -7.93
CA PRO A 183 17.00 -4.10 -8.48
C PRO A 183 16.41 -3.97 -9.88
N LEU A 184 16.27 -2.72 -10.35
CA LEU A 184 15.99 -2.44 -11.75
C LEU A 184 17.24 -2.65 -12.62
N GLU A 185 17.24 -3.73 -13.40
CA GLU A 185 18.27 -4.03 -14.42
C GLU A 185 17.72 -3.77 -15.84
N ALA A 186 17.25 -2.54 -16.08
CA ALA A 186 16.67 -2.11 -17.36
C ALA A 186 16.79 -0.59 -17.55
N PRO A 187 16.58 -0.05 -18.78
CA PRO A 187 16.61 1.40 -18.99
C PRO A 187 15.52 2.10 -18.18
N LEU A 188 15.93 3.08 -17.37
CA LEU A 188 15.10 3.74 -16.38
C LEU A 188 13.82 4.37 -16.96
N GLU A 189 13.98 5.26 -17.94
CA GLU A 189 12.88 6.10 -18.44
C GLU A 189 11.85 5.28 -19.21
N SER A 190 12.30 4.44 -20.15
CA SER A 190 11.40 3.60 -20.95
C SER A 190 10.67 2.55 -20.09
N THR A 191 11.32 2.04 -19.04
CA THR A 191 10.68 1.15 -18.06
C THR A 191 9.61 1.89 -17.27
N ALA A 192 9.93 3.07 -16.73
CA ALA A 192 8.98 3.88 -15.97
C ALA A 192 7.74 4.26 -16.79
N GLU A 193 7.93 4.72 -18.03
CA GLU A 193 6.82 5.08 -18.94
C GLU A 193 5.98 3.87 -19.36
N THR A 194 6.62 2.74 -19.63
CA THR A 194 5.92 1.49 -19.95
C THR A 194 5.09 1.04 -18.75
N PHE A 195 5.68 0.97 -17.56
CA PHE A 195 4.96 0.54 -16.36
C PHE A 195 3.82 1.50 -16.00
N LEU A 196 3.99 2.81 -16.21
CA LEU A 196 2.91 3.78 -16.02
C LEU A 196 1.74 3.49 -16.98
N ARG A 197 2.02 3.31 -18.27
CA ARG A 197 0.99 3.02 -19.28
C ARG A 197 0.25 1.72 -18.98
N GLU A 198 0.99 0.64 -18.70
CA GLU A 198 0.39 -0.67 -18.40
C GLU A 198 -0.42 -0.63 -17.10
N THR A 199 0.05 0.08 -16.07
CA THR A 199 -0.68 0.25 -14.80
C THR A 199 -1.96 1.06 -14.98
N ILE A 200 -1.95 2.10 -15.83
CA ILE A 200 -3.17 2.84 -16.22
C ILE A 200 -4.16 1.91 -16.90
N SER A 201 -3.68 1.12 -17.88
CA SER A 201 -4.51 0.18 -18.64
C SER A 201 -5.16 -0.86 -17.72
N TYR A 202 -4.37 -1.41 -16.79
CA TYR A 202 -4.82 -2.38 -15.80
C TYR A 202 -5.98 -1.85 -14.97
N TRP A 203 -5.79 -0.72 -14.26
CA TRP A 203 -6.82 -0.20 -13.36
C TRP A 203 -8.10 0.22 -14.09
N ARG A 204 -7.96 0.82 -15.27
CA ARG A 204 -9.12 1.20 -16.09
C ARG A 204 -9.87 -0.01 -16.61
N THR A 205 -9.18 -1.08 -16.97
CA THR A 205 -9.80 -2.34 -17.40
C THR A 205 -10.51 -3.01 -16.23
N TRP A 206 -9.87 -3.06 -15.06
CA TRP A 206 -10.48 -3.61 -13.84
C TRP A 206 -11.79 -2.87 -13.49
N ILE A 207 -11.81 -1.53 -13.53
CA ILE A 207 -13.05 -0.77 -13.32
C ILE A 207 -14.08 -0.99 -14.44
N LYS A 208 -13.67 -1.13 -15.70
CA LYS A 208 -14.60 -1.42 -16.80
C LYS A 208 -15.32 -2.77 -16.65
N HIS A 209 -14.73 -3.73 -15.96
CA HIS A 209 -15.37 -5.01 -15.64
C HIS A 209 -16.31 -4.93 -14.42
N SER A 210 -16.42 -3.76 -13.78
CA SER A 210 -17.29 -3.57 -12.62
C SER A 210 -18.73 -3.27 -13.02
N SER A 211 -19.69 -3.90 -12.35
CA SER A 211 -21.13 -3.60 -12.44
C SER A 211 -21.50 -2.45 -11.50
N ILE A 212 -21.32 -1.20 -11.95
CA ILE A 212 -21.54 -0.01 -11.12
C ILE A 212 -22.87 0.67 -11.48
N VAL A 213 -23.69 0.93 -10.46
CA VAL A 213 -24.94 1.69 -10.60
C VAL A 213 -24.71 3.13 -11.08
N ARG A 214 -25.73 3.78 -11.65
CA ARG A 214 -25.58 5.13 -12.25
C ARG A 214 -25.35 6.26 -11.24
N PHE A 215 -25.72 6.06 -9.98
CA PHE A 215 -25.61 7.09 -8.95
C PHE A 215 -24.26 7.02 -8.23
N TYR A 216 -23.67 8.18 -7.92
CA TYR A 216 -22.44 8.30 -7.14
C TYR A 216 -21.22 7.50 -7.68
N GLN A 217 -21.16 7.25 -8.99
CA GLN A 217 -20.09 6.46 -9.62
C GLN A 217 -18.67 6.86 -9.20
N PRO A 218 -18.30 8.16 -9.14
CA PRO A 218 -16.94 8.55 -8.75
C PRO A 218 -16.56 8.02 -7.35
N TYR A 219 -17.51 8.00 -6.42
CA TYR A 219 -17.28 7.51 -5.05
C TYR A 219 -17.19 5.99 -5.00
N VAL A 220 -18.08 5.28 -5.73
CA VAL A 220 -18.05 3.81 -5.81
C VAL A 220 -16.75 3.32 -6.44
N ILE A 221 -16.33 3.94 -7.56
CA ILE A 221 -15.07 3.61 -8.24
C ILE A 221 -13.88 3.84 -7.30
N ARG A 222 -13.84 4.99 -6.62
CA ARG A 222 -12.75 5.32 -5.70
C ARG A 222 -12.68 4.33 -4.54
N ALA A 223 -13.82 3.97 -3.94
CA ALA A 223 -13.91 2.98 -2.88
C ALA A 223 -13.46 1.59 -3.37
N ALA A 224 -13.95 1.13 -4.52
CA ALA A 224 -13.59 -0.16 -5.09
C ALA A 224 -12.08 -0.30 -5.34
N LEU A 225 -11.47 0.71 -5.97
CA LEU A 225 -10.03 0.73 -6.22
C LEU A 225 -9.20 0.72 -4.93
N THR A 226 -9.68 1.41 -3.89
CA THR A 226 -9.05 1.44 -2.57
C THR A 226 -9.17 0.08 -1.87
N LEU A 227 -10.36 -0.53 -1.86
CA LEU A 227 -10.58 -1.86 -1.30
C LEU A 227 -9.72 -2.92 -2.01
N LYS A 228 -9.59 -2.83 -3.33
CA LYS A 228 -8.77 -3.76 -4.11
C LYS A 228 -7.31 -3.78 -3.64
N ILE A 229 -6.70 -2.62 -3.38
CA ILE A 229 -5.29 -2.56 -2.96
C ILE A 229 -5.06 -2.92 -1.48
N HIS A 230 -6.12 -3.14 -0.69
CA HIS A 230 -6.02 -3.70 0.66
C HIS A 230 -5.96 -5.23 0.68
N GLN A 231 -6.24 -5.89 -0.45
CA GLN A 231 -6.01 -7.33 -0.56
C GLN A 231 -4.52 -7.61 -0.74
N TYR A 232 -3.97 -8.46 0.12
CA TYR A 232 -2.67 -9.07 -0.06
C TYR A 232 -2.83 -10.23 -1.03
N GLU A 233 -2.54 -10.00 -2.30
CA GLU A 233 -2.95 -10.91 -3.38
C GLU A 233 -2.20 -12.26 -3.36
N ASP A 234 -1.06 -12.33 -2.67
CA ASP A 234 -0.29 -13.57 -2.52
C ASP A 234 -1.11 -14.65 -1.78
N THR A 235 -1.64 -14.32 -0.61
CA THR A 235 -2.47 -15.24 0.19
C THR A 235 -3.96 -15.06 -0.06
N GLY A 236 -4.41 -13.85 -0.39
CA GLY A 236 -5.81 -13.47 -0.48
C GLY A 236 -6.36 -12.75 0.75
N ALA A 237 -5.57 -12.61 1.81
CA ALA A 237 -5.92 -11.85 3.02
C ALA A 237 -6.28 -10.39 2.69
N ILE A 238 -7.21 -9.79 3.43
CA ILE A 238 -7.59 -8.38 3.27
C ILE A 238 -7.35 -7.67 4.59
N ILE A 239 -6.48 -6.66 4.60
CA ILE A 239 -6.16 -5.92 5.81
C ILE A 239 -7.31 -4.95 6.17
N ALA A 240 -7.56 -4.76 7.46
CA ALA A 240 -8.59 -3.84 7.93
C ALA A 240 -8.21 -2.36 7.69
N ALA A 241 -6.94 -2.01 7.86
CA ALA A 241 -6.39 -0.70 7.49
C ALA A 241 -4.94 -0.79 7.02
N SER A 242 -4.49 0.24 6.31
CA SER A 242 -3.14 0.31 5.72
C SER A 242 -2.04 0.70 6.71
N THR A 243 -2.40 1.12 7.92
CA THR A 243 -1.50 1.72 8.92
C THR A 243 -1.70 1.09 10.29
N THR A 244 -0.73 1.27 11.17
CA THR A 244 -0.84 0.94 12.59
C THR A 244 -0.87 2.19 13.47
N SER A 245 -1.38 2.06 14.69
CA SER A 245 -1.17 3.03 15.78
C SER A 245 -1.71 4.44 15.55
N LEU A 246 -2.60 4.60 14.58
CA LEU A 246 -3.36 5.84 14.44
C LEU A 246 -4.54 5.81 15.43
N PRO A 247 -4.77 6.89 16.19
CA PRO A 247 -5.80 6.92 17.22
C PRO A 247 -7.20 6.89 16.59
N GLU A 248 -8.14 6.14 17.18
CA GLU A 248 -9.56 6.23 16.80
C GLU A 248 -10.10 7.66 16.98
N TYR A 249 -9.70 8.31 18.08
CA TYR A 249 -9.85 9.74 18.32
C TYR A 249 -8.73 10.25 19.22
N ASP A 250 -8.45 11.54 19.13
CA ASP A 250 -7.32 12.18 19.81
C ASP A 250 -7.37 11.98 21.34
N GLY A 251 -6.24 11.57 21.94
CA GLY A 251 -6.08 11.32 23.36
C GLY A 251 -6.73 10.04 23.89
N SER A 252 -7.34 9.21 23.05
CA SER A 252 -8.07 8.01 23.47
C SER A 252 -7.20 6.88 24.03
N GLY A 253 -5.92 6.83 23.64
CA GLY A 253 -5.05 5.67 23.85
C GLY A 253 -5.44 4.42 23.06
N ARG A 254 -6.44 4.53 22.16
CA ARG A 254 -6.97 3.47 21.30
C ARG A 254 -6.27 3.49 19.93
N ASN A 255 -5.01 3.05 19.95
CA ASN A 255 -4.05 3.17 18.85
C ASN A 255 -3.57 1.77 18.42
N TRP A 256 -4.41 0.94 17.81
CA TRP A 256 -4.05 -0.45 17.48
C TRP A 256 -3.43 -0.61 16.09
N ASP A 257 -2.80 -1.76 15.89
CA ASP A 257 -2.40 -2.21 14.56
C ASP A 257 -3.57 -2.88 13.84
N TYR A 258 -3.98 -2.29 12.70
CA TYR A 258 -5.08 -2.77 11.87
C TYR A 258 -4.59 -3.37 10.53
N ARG A 259 -3.28 -3.60 10.38
CA ARG A 259 -2.68 -4.16 9.16
C ARG A 259 -2.86 -5.68 9.01
N TYR A 260 -3.74 -6.26 9.80
CA TYR A 260 -4.05 -7.68 9.85
C TYR A 260 -5.39 -8.00 9.19
N CYS A 261 -5.58 -9.28 8.88
CA CYS A 261 -6.81 -9.78 8.27
C CYS A 261 -7.86 -10.04 9.35
N TRP A 262 -8.80 -9.11 9.49
CA TRP A 262 -10.00 -9.31 10.30
C TRP A 262 -11.03 -10.06 9.46
N LEU A 263 -11.48 -11.23 9.93
CA LEU A 263 -12.41 -12.08 9.18
C LEU A 263 -13.75 -11.37 8.93
N ARG A 264 -14.19 -10.58 9.92
CA ARG A 264 -15.38 -9.71 9.86
C ARG A 264 -15.27 -8.64 8.77
N ASP A 265 -14.20 -7.86 8.82
CA ASP A 265 -13.98 -6.74 7.90
C ASP A 265 -13.83 -7.27 6.47
N THR A 266 -13.12 -8.39 6.32
CA THR A 266 -12.94 -9.06 5.04
C THR A 266 -14.27 -9.51 4.42
N PHE A 267 -15.21 -10.02 5.22
CA PHE A 267 -16.57 -10.33 4.74
C PHE A 267 -17.26 -9.11 4.09
N TYR A 268 -17.18 -7.94 4.72
CA TYR A 268 -17.79 -6.72 4.17
C TYR A 268 -17.11 -6.24 2.90
N VAL A 269 -15.78 -6.36 2.81
CA VAL A 269 -15.03 -6.02 1.60
C VAL A 269 -15.38 -6.95 0.45
N ILE A 270 -15.38 -8.27 0.68
CA ILE A 270 -15.71 -9.27 -0.35
C ILE A 270 -17.14 -9.11 -0.83
N THR A 271 -18.09 -8.87 0.08
CA THR A 271 -19.48 -8.61 -0.27
C THR A 271 -19.59 -7.38 -1.16
N SER A 272 -18.87 -6.30 -0.82
CA SER A 272 -18.86 -5.06 -1.59
C SER A 272 -18.28 -5.26 -3.01
N LEU A 273 -17.17 -6.00 -3.13
CA LEU A 273 -16.54 -6.32 -4.42
C LEU A 273 -17.42 -7.24 -5.27
N SER A 274 -18.06 -8.24 -4.64
CA SER A 274 -18.98 -9.17 -5.31
C SER A 274 -20.21 -8.46 -5.87
N HIS A 275 -20.76 -7.47 -5.15
CA HIS A 275 -21.88 -6.66 -5.62
C HIS A 275 -21.56 -5.85 -6.88
N ILE A 276 -20.29 -5.51 -7.11
CA ILE A 276 -19.84 -4.83 -8.33
C ILE A 276 -19.21 -5.82 -9.33
N GLY A 277 -19.40 -7.12 -9.17
CA GLY A 277 -19.00 -8.12 -10.16
C GLY A 277 -17.56 -8.62 -10.08
N HIS A 278 -16.84 -8.32 -8.99
CA HIS A 278 -15.48 -8.78 -8.75
C HIS A 278 -15.48 -9.99 -7.82
N PHE A 279 -15.21 -11.16 -8.39
CA PHE A 279 -15.27 -12.45 -7.69
C PHE A 279 -13.89 -13.08 -7.44
N GLU A 280 -12.87 -12.68 -8.21
CA GLU A 280 -11.50 -13.21 -8.06
C GLU A 280 -10.94 -12.99 -6.65
N GLU A 281 -11.31 -11.88 -6.02
CA GLU A 281 -10.89 -11.54 -4.66
C GLU A 281 -11.48 -12.51 -3.63
N MET A 282 -12.71 -12.99 -3.85
CA MET A 282 -13.36 -14.00 -3.03
C MET A 282 -12.66 -15.36 -3.16
N GLU A 283 -12.33 -15.78 -4.39
CA GLU A 283 -11.63 -17.04 -4.64
C GLU A 283 -10.25 -17.07 -3.97
N ARG A 284 -9.53 -15.94 -3.99
CA ARG A 284 -8.25 -15.80 -3.27
C ARG A 284 -8.45 -15.87 -1.76
N TYR A 285 -9.43 -15.14 -1.22
CA TYR A 285 -9.71 -15.20 0.21
C TYR A 285 -10.13 -16.60 0.67
N PHE A 286 -10.84 -17.36 -0.17
CA PHE A 286 -11.16 -18.75 0.12
C PHE A 286 -9.91 -19.60 0.38
N HIS A 287 -8.82 -19.38 -0.37
CA HIS A 287 -7.54 -20.07 -0.12
C HIS A 287 -6.99 -19.71 1.26
N TYR A 288 -6.92 -18.42 1.57
CA TYR A 288 -6.46 -17.94 2.87
C TYR A 288 -7.24 -18.55 4.04
N VAL A 289 -8.58 -18.51 3.98
CA VAL A 289 -9.42 -19.07 5.05
C VAL A 289 -9.27 -20.57 5.14
N THR A 290 -9.21 -21.27 4.00
CA THR A 290 -9.00 -22.72 3.97
C THR A 290 -7.73 -23.12 4.70
N ASP A 291 -6.62 -22.44 4.43
CA ASP A 291 -5.34 -22.73 5.06
C ASP A 291 -5.42 -22.50 6.58
N ILE A 292 -6.14 -21.44 7.01
CA ILE A 292 -6.44 -21.22 8.43
C ILE A 292 -7.25 -22.38 9.01
N CYS A 293 -8.33 -22.83 8.35
CA CYS A 293 -9.19 -23.92 8.82
C CYS A 293 -8.38 -25.19 9.12
N PHE A 294 -7.50 -25.60 8.20
CA PHE A 294 -6.69 -26.82 8.38
C PHE A 294 -5.63 -26.69 9.47
N SER A 295 -5.24 -25.46 9.80
CA SER A 295 -4.34 -25.19 10.92
C SER A 295 -5.05 -25.09 12.28
N GLU A 296 -6.38 -24.96 12.31
CA GLU A 296 -7.18 -24.76 13.51
C GLU A 296 -7.84 -26.06 13.98
N GLU A 297 -7.53 -26.50 15.20
CA GLU A 297 -8.15 -27.70 15.78
C GLU A 297 -9.46 -27.39 16.54
N SER A 298 -9.80 -26.11 16.79
CA SER A 298 -10.96 -25.77 17.61
C SER A 298 -11.81 -24.58 17.13
N ARG A 299 -11.23 -23.38 16.97
CA ARG A 299 -11.99 -22.15 16.73
C ARG A 299 -11.25 -21.15 15.85
N TYR A 300 -12.00 -20.27 15.19
CA TYR A 300 -11.41 -19.10 14.54
C TYR A 300 -11.09 -18.00 15.55
N GLN A 301 -9.95 -17.34 15.35
CA GLN A 301 -9.58 -16.07 15.97
C GLN A 301 -10.26 -14.91 15.23
N PRO A 302 -10.46 -13.75 15.88
CA PRO A 302 -10.99 -12.55 15.21
C PRO A 302 -10.17 -12.05 14.05
N LEU A 303 -8.86 -12.18 14.16
CA LEU A 303 -7.91 -11.75 13.15
C LEU A 303 -6.68 -12.65 13.11
N TYR A 304 -6.01 -12.59 11.98
CA TYR A 304 -4.80 -13.35 11.65
C TYR A 304 -3.82 -12.45 10.89
N GLY A 305 -2.53 -12.79 10.96
CA GLY A 305 -1.49 -12.20 10.11
C GLY A 305 -1.79 -12.43 8.64
N ILE A 306 -1.27 -11.60 7.75
CA ILE A 306 -1.61 -11.69 6.32
C ILE A 306 -1.13 -12.98 5.66
N THR A 307 -0.22 -13.73 6.31
CA THR A 307 0.18 -15.09 5.88
C THR A 307 -0.34 -16.21 6.79
N GLY A 308 -1.29 -15.89 7.66
CA GLY A 308 -1.98 -16.84 8.55
C GLY A 308 -1.37 -16.94 9.94
N GLU A 309 -0.44 -16.06 10.30
CA GLU A 309 0.16 -16.03 11.64
C GLU A 309 -0.94 -15.88 12.72
N LYS A 310 -0.94 -16.78 13.70
CA LYS A 310 -1.95 -16.81 14.77
C LYS A 310 -1.62 -15.89 15.94
N GLN A 311 -0.36 -15.90 16.36
CA GLN A 311 0.10 -15.10 17.50
C GLN A 311 0.44 -13.70 17.01
N LEU A 312 -0.38 -12.73 17.38
CA LEU A 312 -0.22 -11.32 17.05
C LEU A 312 0.04 -10.52 18.32
N THR A 313 0.98 -10.99 19.13
CA THR A 313 1.35 -10.36 20.40
C THR A 313 1.66 -8.89 20.18
N GLU A 314 0.99 -8.02 20.94
CA GLU A 314 1.27 -6.58 20.87
C GLU A 314 2.56 -6.24 21.60
N HIS A 315 3.32 -5.39 20.94
CA HIS A 315 4.53 -4.76 21.44
C HIS A 315 4.34 -3.26 21.39
N ILE A 316 4.73 -2.57 22.46
CA ILE A 316 4.73 -1.11 22.51
C ILE A 316 6.10 -0.60 22.07
N LEU A 317 6.10 0.36 21.15
CA LEU A 317 7.30 1.07 20.71
C LEU A 317 7.41 2.41 21.48
N PRO A 318 8.21 2.49 22.56
CA PRO A 318 8.25 3.68 23.42
C PRO A 318 8.93 4.88 22.74
N ASP A 319 9.84 4.59 21.81
CA ASP A 319 10.75 5.55 21.20
C ASP A 319 10.11 6.39 20.07
N LEU A 320 8.94 5.98 19.59
CA LEU A 320 8.17 6.75 18.61
C LEU A 320 7.24 7.74 19.33
N SER A 321 7.13 8.96 18.79
CA SER A 321 6.25 10.00 19.33
C SER A 321 4.77 9.65 19.21
N GLY A 322 4.39 8.93 18.15
CA GLY A 322 3.01 8.57 17.82
C GLY A 322 2.29 9.69 17.06
N TYR A 323 1.21 9.34 16.36
CA TYR A 323 0.49 10.28 15.50
C TYR A 323 -0.03 11.48 16.31
N MET A 324 0.48 12.68 16.01
CA MET A 324 0.19 13.91 16.78
C MET A 324 0.50 13.79 18.29
N GLY A 325 1.46 12.95 18.67
CA GLY A 325 1.83 12.69 20.06
C GLY A 325 0.96 11.66 20.77
N ASN A 326 0.04 10.98 20.07
CA ASN A 326 -0.80 9.96 20.66
C ASN A 326 0.00 8.69 20.97
N LYS A 327 0.00 8.30 22.24
CA LYS A 327 0.66 7.10 22.76
C LYS A 327 -0.38 6.14 23.39
N PRO A 328 -0.04 4.85 23.52
CA PRO A 328 1.19 4.20 23.03
C PRO A 328 1.12 3.92 21.52
N VAL A 329 2.30 3.70 20.92
CA VAL A 329 2.44 3.12 19.57
C VAL A 329 2.56 1.62 19.74
N ARG A 330 1.69 0.87 19.06
CA ARG A 330 1.50 -0.58 19.16
C ARG A 330 1.73 -1.26 17.83
N ILE A 331 2.48 -2.35 17.84
CA ILE A 331 2.56 -3.30 16.73
C ILE A 331 2.01 -4.62 17.24
N GLY A 332 1.25 -5.37 16.44
CA GLY A 332 0.47 -6.50 16.96
C GLY A 332 -0.92 -6.08 17.43
N ASN A 333 -1.74 -7.06 17.81
CA ASN A 333 -3.12 -6.83 18.20
C ASN A 333 -3.68 -7.99 19.05
N GLN A 334 -3.81 -7.81 20.37
CA GLN A 334 -4.34 -8.83 21.29
C GLN A 334 -5.77 -9.28 21.02
N ALA A 335 -6.51 -8.61 20.13
CA ALA A 335 -7.84 -9.08 19.79
C ALA A 335 -7.83 -10.50 19.19
N TYR A 336 -6.68 -11.05 18.81
CA TYR A 336 -6.55 -12.45 18.39
C TYR A 336 -6.96 -13.45 19.50
N GLU A 337 -6.88 -13.04 20.77
CA GLU A 337 -7.29 -13.85 21.93
C GLU A 337 -8.80 -13.78 22.21
N HIS A 338 -9.47 -12.75 21.70
CA HIS A 338 -10.88 -12.48 21.98
C HIS A 338 -11.81 -13.53 21.36
N ILE A 339 -12.99 -13.68 21.94
CA ILE A 339 -14.04 -14.57 21.44
C ILE A 339 -15.09 -13.75 20.71
N GLN A 340 -15.29 -14.02 19.42
CA GLN A 340 -16.31 -13.38 18.60
C GLN A 340 -17.11 -14.46 17.86
N ASN A 341 -18.37 -14.64 18.26
CA ASN A 341 -19.17 -15.78 17.81
C ASN A 341 -19.75 -15.60 16.40
N ASP A 342 -19.75 -14.38 15.86
CA ASP A 342 -20.35 -14.07 14.56
C ASP A 342 -19.44 -14.37 13.36
N ILE A 343 -18.14 -14.60 13.62
CA ILE A 343 -17.11 -14.91 12.60
C ILE A 343 -17.50 -16.12 11.77
N TYR A 344 -17.99 -17.19 12.39
CA TYR A 344 -18.38 -18.41 11.70
C TYR A 344 -19.42 -18.15 10.62
N GLY A 345 -20.44 -17.35 10.94
CA GLY A 345 -21.48 -16.97 9.98
C GLY A 345 -20.91 -16.12 8.85
N GLN A 346 -20.03 -15.17 9.16
CA GLN A 346 -19.38 -14.31 8.15
C GLN A 346 -18.50 -15.11 7.20
N VAL A 347 -17.69 -16.04 7.71
CA VAL A 347 -16.88 -16.94 6.87
C VAL A 347 -17.79 -17.77 5.96
N LEU A 348 -18.80 -18.44 6.50
CA LEU A 348 -19.71 -19.27 5.70
C LEU A 348 -20.44 -18.46 4.62
N ILE A 349 -20.97 -17.28 4.95
CA ILE A 349 -21.70 -16.44 4.00
C ILE A 349 -20.74 -15.85 2.95
N SER A 350 -19.50 -15.51 3.32
CA SER A 350 -18.49 -15.01 2.37
C SER A 350 -18.19 -16.04 1.28
N LEU A 351 -18.21 -17.33 1.64
CA LEU A 351 -17.80 -18.43 0.76
C LEU A 351 -18.99 -19.08 0.05
N LEU A 352 -20.21 -18.90 0.55
CA LEU A 352 -21.44 -19.48 -0.02
C LEU A 352 -21.57 -19.25 -1.54
N PRO A 353 -21.28 -18.05 -2.10
CA PRO A 353 -21.39 -17.82 -3.54
C PRO A 353 -20.53 -18.76 -4.38
N LEU A 354 -19.36 -19.20 -3.90
CA LEU A 354 -18.51 -20.17 -4.61
C LEU A 354 -19.23 -21.51 -4.85
N TYR A 355 -20.18 -21.85 -3.99
CA TYR A 355 -20.93 -23.11 -4.04
C TYR A 355 -22.29 -22.98 -4.73
N THR A 356 -22.96 -21.84 -4.57
CA THR A 356 -24.33 -21.64 -5.06
C THR A 356 -24.42 -20.88 -6.38
N ASP A 357 -23.44 -20.04 -6.70
CA ASP A 357 -23.46 -19.26 -7.94
C ASP A 357 -22.93 -20.09 -9.11
N HIS A 358 -23.77 -20.24 -10.14
CA HIS A 358 -23.48 -21.05 -11.32
C HIS A 358 -22.41 -20.46 -12.24
N ARG A 359 -21.99 -19.21 -12.00
CA ARG A 359 -20.84 -18.61 -12.71
C ARG A 359 -19.53 -19.27 -12.32
N PHE A 360 -19.41 -19.78 -11.08
CA PHE A 360 -18.25 -20.57 -10.68
C PHE A 360 -18.44 -22.02 -11.10
N VAL A 361 -17.54 -22.51 -11.94
CA VAL A 361 -17.55 -23.93 -12.29
C VAL A 361 -16.90 -24.75 -11.19
N PHE A 362 -17.36 -25.98 -10.99
CA PHE A 362 -16.92 -26.81 -9.85
C PHE A 362 -15.39 -26.95 -9.71
N LYS A 363 -14.65 -26.98 -10.84
CA LYS A 363 -13.18 -27.03 -10.84
C LYS A 363 -12.49 -25.80 -10.23
N GLU A 364 -13.18 -24.66 -10.14
CA GLU A 364 -12.68 -23.43 -9.51
C GLU A 364 -12.90 -23.46 -7.99
N ARG A 365 -13.81 -24.30 -7.51
CA ARG A 365 -13.97 -24.64 -6.09
C ARG A 365 -12.80 -25.55 -5.74
N LYS A 366 -11.72 -24.99 -5.17
CA LYS A 366 -10.55 -25.78 -4.76
C LYS A 366 -10.99 -26.96 -3.89
N ASP A 367 -10.75 -28.18 -4.40
CA ASP A 367 -10.77 -29.53 -3.78
C ASP A 367 -11.73 -29.83 -2.61
N SER A 368 -12.76 -29.01 -2.36
CA SER A 368 -13.66 -29.17 -1.22
C SER A 368 -14.42 -30.49 -1.24
N GLY A 369 -14.63 -31.06 -2.44
CA GLY A 369 -15.19 -32.41 -2.58
C GLY A 369 -14.30 -33.49 -1.94
N LYS A 370 -12.97 -33.42 -2.13
CA LYS A 370 -12.03 -34.38 -1.52
C LYS A 370 -12.01 -34.26 0.00
N TRP A 371 -12.29 -33.07 0.54
CA TRP A 371 -12.28 -32.81 1.98
C TRP A 371 -13.51 -33.37 2.68
N ILE A 372 -14.68 -33.32 2.03
CA ILE A 372 -15.90 -33.94 2.56
C ILE A 372 -15.73 -35.46 2.66
N ASP A 373 -14.98 -36.06 1.73
CA ASP A 373 -14.71 -37.50 1.71
C ASP A 373 -13.57 -37.95 2.65
N THR A 374 -12.86 -37.01 3.30
CA THR A 374 -11.74 -37.30 4.23
C THR A 374 -12.06 -37.05 5.71
N VAL A 375 -13.30 -36.65 6.04
CA VAL A 375 -13.80 -36.50 7.42
C VAL A 375 -14.64 -37.70 7.84
#